data_AF-A0A7X7VHB9-F1
#
_entry.id   AF-A0A7X7VHB9-F1
#
_cell.length_a   1.000
_cell.length_b   1.000
_cell.length_c   1.000
_cell.angle_alpha   90.00
_cell.angle_beta   90.00
_cell.angle_gamma   90.00
#
_symmetry.space_group_name_H-M   'P 1'
#
loop_
_entity.id
_entity.type
_entity.pdbx_description
1 polymer ?
#
loop_
_entity_poly.entity_id
_entity_poly.type
_entity_poly.pdbx_seq_one_letter_code
_entity_poly.pdbx_strand_id
1 'polypeptide(L)'
;MNILKLKNGSEEAEPLVKVTMMSLNQLMQGLPGAIDAYELVEKCKDPAHEMFGDSEKHLIDAGLMEGPGRIHDSVKNVVLSAASGEGLELHFESPIA
;
A
#
# COMPACT_ATOMS: atom_id res chain seq x y z
N MET A 1 -3.96 2.68 22.88
CA MET A 1 -3.74 2.46 21.43
C MET A 1 -4.99 2.93 20.73
N ASN A 2 -4.89 3.95 19.89
CA ASN A 2 -6.04 4.52 19.20
C ASN A 2 -6.37 3.70 17.94
N ILE A 3 -7.65 3.59 17.59
CA ILE A 3 -8.14 2.85 16.42
C ILE A 3 -8.76 3.85 15.46
N LEU A 4 -8.45 3.73 14.17
CA LEU A 4 -8.97 4.58 13.11
C LEU A 4 -9.89 3.76 12.22
N LYS A 5 -11.01 4.37 11.81
CA LYS A 5 -11.88 3.81 10.79
C LYS A 5 -11.41 4.26 9.41
N LEU A 6 -11.17 3.31 8.52
CA LEU A 6 -10.73 3.57 7.16
C LEU A 6 -11.91 3.73 6.19
N LYS A 7 -11.65 4.31 5.00
CA LYS A 7 -12.64 4.53 3.93
C LYS A 7 -13.30 3.23 3.45
N ASN A 8 -12.59 2.09 3.53
CA ASN A 8 -13.15 0.77 3.21
C ASN A 8 -14.00 0.16 4.35
N GLY A 9 -14.14 0.87 5.48
CA GLY A 9 -14.90 0.44 6.65
C GLY A 9 -14.13 -0.40 7.67
N SER A 10 -12.87 -0.75 7.42
CA SER A 10 -12.03 -1.48 8.39
C SER A 10 -11.60 -0.58 9.56
N GLU A 11 -11.20 -1.23 10.65
CA GLU A 11 -10.68 -0.57 11.84
C GLU A 11 -9.23 -1.01 12.06
N GLU A 12 -8.31 -0.06 12.04
CA GLU A 12 -6.87 -0.33 12.14
C GLU A 12 -6.23 0.50 13.24
N ALA A 13 -5.14 -0.02 13.81
CA ALA A 13 -4.38 0.71 14.80
C ALA A 13 -3.71 1.96 14.21
N GLU A 14 -3.87 3.11 14.87
CA GLU A 14 -3.29 4.38 14.39
C GLU A 14 -1.78 4.29 14.06
N PRO A 15 -0.93 3.64 14.88
CA PRO A 15 0.49 3.52 14.54
C PRO A 15 0.74 2.77 13.22
N LEU A 16 -0.06 1.74 12.94
CA LEU A 16 0.05 0.96 11.72
C LEU A 16 -0.33 1.81 10.50
N VAL A 17 -1.47 2.51 10.57
CA VAL A 17 -1.92 3.41 9.50
C VAL A 17 -0.85 4.46 9.19
N LYS A 18 -0.26 5.07 10.22
CA LYS A 18 0.79 6.08 10.04
C LYS A 18 2.05 5.50 9.40
N VAL A 19 2.55 4.37 9.89
CA VAL A 19 3.78 3.75 9.34
C VAL A 19 3.56 3.32 7.90
N THR A 20 2.43 2.69 7.58
CA THR A 20 2.10 2.32 6.19
C THR A 20 2.03 3.56 5.30
N MET A 21 1.33 4.63 5.70
CA MET A 21 1.27 5.86 4.92
C MET A 21 2.64 6.53 4.74
N MET A 22 3.52 6.48 5.74
CA MET A 22 4.90 6.97 5.60
C MET A 22 5.66 6.18 4.53
N SER A 23 5.58 4.84 4.54
CA SER A 23 6.20 4.00 3.51
C SER A 23 5.64 4.28 2.12
N LEU A 24 4.32 4.42 1.99
CA LEU A 24 3.66 4.75 0.71
C LEU A 24 4.12 6.10 0.16
N ASN A 25 4.17 7.13 1.02
CA ASN A 25 4.66 8.45 0.62
C ASN A 25 6.15 8.43 0.23
N GLN A 26 6.96 7.57 0.86
CA GLN A 26 8.37 7.41 0.52
C GLN A 26 8.56 6.72 -0.84
N LEU A 27 7.76 5.70 -1.16
CA LEU A 27 7.77 5.05 -2.47
C LEU A 27 7.50 6.05 -3.60
N MET A 28 6.57 6.98 -3.41
CA MET A 28 6.21 7.96 -4.44
C MET A 28 7.29 9.03 -4.73
N GLN A 29 8.42 9.07 -4.00
CA GLN A 29 9.46 10.09 -4.19
C GLN A 29 10.38 9.88 -5.41
N GLY A 30 10.16 8.85 -6.23
CA GLY A 30 10.93 8.62 -7.45
C GLY A 30 10.28 7.62 -8.41
N LEU A 31 10.77 7.61 -9.67
CA LEU A 31 10.20 6.77 -10.74
C LEU A 31 10.15 5.26 -10.40
N PRO A 32 11.20 4.63 -9.83
CA PRO A 32 11.13 3.21 -9.46
C PRO A 32 10.04 2.94 -8.41
N GLY A 33 9.93 3.81 -7.40
CA GLY A 33 8.97 3.61 -6.32
C GLY A 33 7.52 3.91 -6.72
N ALA A 34 7.28 4.74 -7.74
CA ALA A 34 5.96 4.90 -8.35
C ALA A 34 5.48 3.60 -9.04
N ILE A 35 6.39 2.85 -9.66
CA ILE A 35 6.09 1.52 -10.21
C ILE A 35 5.79 0.54 -9.07
N ASP A 36 6.64 0.51 -8.04
CA ASP A 36 6.42 -0.36 -6.88
C ASP A 36 5.08 -0.07 -6.18
N ALA A 37 4.69 1.21 -6.08
CA ALA A 37 3.40 1.63 -5.54
C ALA A 37 2.23 1.16 -6.40
N TYR A 38 2.34 1.27 -7.73
CA TYR A 38 1.34 0.74 -8.66
C TYR A 38 1.19 -0.78 -8.52
N GLU A 39 2.29 -1.52 -8.55
CA GLU A 39 2.31 -2.98 -8.40
C GLU A 39 1.70 -3.41 -7.06
N LEU A 40 2.01 -2.70 -5.97
CA LEU A 40 1.42 -2.95 -4.65
C LEU A 40 -0.11 -2.79 -4.66
N VAL A 41 -0.61 -1.73 -5.29
CA VAL A 41 -2.05 -1.47 -5.39
C VAL A 41 -2.74 -2.57 -6.22
N GLU A 42 -2.19 -2.94 -7.37
CA GLU A 42 -2.74 -4.00 -8.21
C GLU A 42 -2.73 -5.35 -7.48
N LYS A 43 -1.66 -5.68 -6.76
CA LYS A 43 -1.60 -6.88 -5.91
C LYS A 43 -2.61 -6.87 -4.76
N CYS A 44 -2.88 -5.69 -4.19
CA CYS A 44 -3.91 -5.54 -3.16
C CYS A 44 -5.32 -5.75 -3.74
N LYS A 45 -5.59 -5.25 -4.95
CA LYS A 45 -6.88 -5.44 -5.65
C LYS A 45 -7.09 -6.89 -6.07
N ASP A 46 -6.07 -7.48 -6.70
CA ASP A 46 -6.08 -8.85 -7.19
C ASP A 46 -4.91 -9.66 -6.61
N PRO A 47 -5.17 -10.60 -5.69
CA PRO A 47 -4.15 -11.50 -5.17
C PRO A 47 -3.46 -12.35 -6.24
N ALA A 48 -4.08 -12.55 -7.41
CA ALA A 48 -3.48 -13.28 -8.54
C ALA A 48 -2.57 -12.42 -9.41
N HIS A 49 -2.51 -11.10 -9.21
CA HIS A 49 -1.61 -10.20 -9.94
C HIS A 49 -0.15 -10.65 -9.79
N GLU A 50 0.55 -10.80 -10.91
CA GLU A 50 1.99 -11.09 -10.95
C GLU A 50 2.76 -9.78 -11.03
N MET A 51 3.59 -9.52 -10.02
CA MET A 51 4.29 -8.24 -9.93
C MET A 51 5.40 -8.15 -10.97
N PHE A 52 5.60 -6.95 -11.51
CA PHE A 52 6.64 -6.70 -12.50
C PHE A 52 8.03 -6.49 -11.88
N GLY A 53 9.05 -7.09 -12.47
CA GLY A 53 10.46 -6.83 -12.13
C GLY A 53 10.82 -7.14 -10.67
N ASP A 54 11.56 -6.21 -10.05
CA ASP A 54 12.03 -6.33 -8.65
C ASP A 54 11.05 -5.75 -7.62
N SER A 55 9.84 -5.35 -8.03
CA SER A 55 8.89 -4.65 -7.15
C SER A 55 8.53 -5.44 -5.90
N GLU A 56 8.38 -6.76 -6.02
CA GLU A 56 8.12 -7.62 -4.87
C GLU A 56 9.25 -7.54 -3.83
N LYS A 57 10.52 -7.56 -4.29
CA LYS A 57 11.68 -7.43 -3.41
C LYS A 57 11.69 -6.06 -2.72
N HIS A 58 11.48 -4.98 -3.46
CA HIS A 58 11.48 -3.63 -2.91
C HIS A 58 10.37 -3.43 -1.86
N LEU A 59 9.19 -4.01 -2.10
CA LEU A 59 8.06 -3.91 -1.18
C LEU A 59 8.24 -4.76 0.09
N ILE A 60 8.91 -5.91 -0.01
CA ILE A 60 9.36 -6.68 1.16
C ILE A 60 10.37 -5.86 1.96
N ASP A 61 11.38 -5.29 1.30
CA ASP A 61 12.41 -4.46 1.95
C ASP A 61 11.81 -3.19 2.60
N ALA A 62 10.72 -2.66 2.04
CA ALA A 62 9.94 -1.54 2.59
C ALA A 62 8.95 -1.94 3.71
N GLY A 63 8.83 -3.23 4.02
CA GLY A 63 7.91 -3.76 5.04
C GLY A 63 6.42 -3.69 4.65
N LEU A 64 6.11 -3.52 3.36
CA LEU A 64 4.74 -3.48 2.82
C LEU A 64 4.25 -4.88 2.39
N MET A 65 5.14 -5.85 2.35
CA MET A 65 4.86 -7.27 2.11
C MET A 65 5.49 -8.13 3.21
N GLU A 66 4.82 -9.23 3.58
CA GLU A 66 5.36 -10.22 4.53
C GLU A 66 6.42 -11.13 3.87
N GLY A 67 6.32 -11.28 2.55
CA GLY A 67 7.13 -12.15 1.72
C GLY A 67 6.51 -12.25 0.32
N PRO A 68 7.09 -13.09 -0.56
CA PRO A 68 6.61 -13.22 -1.93
C PRO A 68 5.11 -13.52 -2.02
N GLY A 69 4.38 -12.69 -2.77
CA GLY A 69 2.96 -12.77 -3.01
C GLY A 69 2.06 -12.46 -1.80
N ARG A 70 2.63 -12.10 -0.64
CA ARG A 70 1.91 -12.00 0.63
C ARG A 70 1.91 -10.59 1.19
N ILE A 71 0.73 -9.99 1.25
CA ILE A 71 0.47 -8.70 1.90
C ILE A 71 -0.41 -8.96 3.11
N HIS A 72 -0.05 -8.39 4.26
CA HIS A 72 -0.88 -8.46 5.46
C HIS A 72 -2.18 -7.68 5.25
N ASP A 73 -3.32 -8.22 5.71
CA ASP A 73 -4.66 -7.63 5.47
C ASP A 73 -4.75 -6.16 5.90
N SER A 74 -4.19 -5.80 7.06
CA SER A 74 -4.15 -4.40 7.50
C SER A 74 -3.38 -3.47 6.57
N VAL A 75 -2.28 -3.93 5.94
CA VAL A 75 -1.56 -3.12 4.95
C VAL A 75 -2.43 -2.95 3.71
N LYS A 76 -3.04 -4.03 3.23
CA LYS A 76 -3.99 -3.99 2.11
C LYS A 76 -5.15 -3.03 2.37
N ASN A 77 -5.71 -3.03 3.58
CA ASN A 77 -6.78 -2.11 3.97
C ASN A 77 -6.37 -0.65 3.87
N VAL A 78 -5.17 -0.31 4.36
CA VAL A 78 -4.62 1.04 4.27
C VAL A 78 -4.35 1.43 2.81
N VAL A 79 -3.66 0.57 2.05
CA VAL A 79 -3.30 0.82 0.64
C VAL A 79 -4.55 1.10 -0.19
N LEU A 80 -5.56 0.23 -0.13
CA LEU A 80 -6.79 0.38 -0.92
C LEU A 80 -7.64 1.56 -0.48
N SER A 81 -7.59 1.94 0.80
CA SER A 81 -8.29 3.13 1.29
C SER A 81 -7.57 4.44 0.93
N ALA A 82 -6.23 4.41 0.83
CA ALA A 82 -5.42 5.57 0.49
C ALA A 82 -5.31 5.82 -1.02
N ALA A 83 -5.32 4.76 -1.84
CA ALA A 83 -5.10 4.85 -3.27
C ALA A 83 -6.21 5.65 -3.98
N SER A 84 -5.78 6.63 -4.78
CA SER A 84 -6.63 7.49 -5.60
C SER A 84 -5.98 7.68 -6.97
N GLY A 85 -6.80 7.89 -8.00
CA GLY A 85 -6.35 7.93 -9.40
C GLY A 85 -6.12 6.54 -10.02
N GLU A 86 -5.72 6.53 -11.29
CA GLU A 86 -5.50 5.32 -12.09
C GLU A 86 -4.23 5.43 -12.93
N GLY A 87 -3.55 4.31 -13.15
CA GLY A 87 -2.32 4.27 -13.93
C GLY A 87 -1.25 5.23 -13.42
N LEU A 88 -0.81 6.15 -14.27
CA LEU A 88 0.23 7.14 -13.96
C LEU A 88 -0.24 8.25 -13.02
N GLU A 89 -1.56 8.42 -12.84
CA GLU A 89 -2.15 9.41 -11.93
C GLU A 89 -2.32 8.85 -10.51
N LEU A 90 -1.80 7.65 -10.23
CA LEU A 90 -1.86 7.04 -8.92
C LEU A 90 -1.18 7.93 -7.87
N HIS A 91 -1.91 8.22 -6.80
CA HIS A 91 -1.41 8.92 -5.62
C HIS A 91 -2.08 8.38 -4.36
N PHE A 92 -1.50 8.69 -3.21
CA PHE A 92 -2.04 8.29 -1.91
C PHE A 92 -2.57 9.50 -1.15
N GLU A 93 -3.83 9.40 -0.74
CA GLU A 93 -4.50 10.35 0.13
C GLU A 93 -4.70 9.77 1.54
N SER A 94 -5.34 10.53 2.43
CA SER A 94 -5.74 9.98 3.73
C SER A 94 -6.62 8.73 3.55
N PRO A 95 -6.28 7.59 4.20
CA PRO A 95 -7.11 6.39 4.18
C PRO A 95 -8.28 6.46 5.17
N ILE A 96 -8.31 7.49 6.02
CA ILE A 96 -9.29 7.67 7.10
C ILE A 96 -10.60 8.20 6.53
N ALA A 97 -11.73 7.67 7.03
CA ALA A 97 -13.10 8.06 6.65
C ALA A 97 -13.55 9.42 7.22
#